data_AF-A0AAN7QBC4-F1
#
_entry.id   AF-A0AAN7QBC4-F1
#
_cell.length_a   1.000
_cell.length_b   1.000
_cell.length_c   1.000
_cell.angle_alpha   90.00
_cell.angle_beta   90.00
_cell.angle_gamma   90.00
#
_symmetry.space_group_name_H-M   'P 1'
#
loop_
_entity.id
_entity.type
_entity.pdbx_description
1 polymer ?
#
loop_
_entity_poly.entity_id
_entity_poly.type
_entity_poly.pdbx_seq_one_letter_code
_entity_poly.pdbx_strand_id
1 'polypeptide(L)'
;MYFCRVHVRRTDKLIREAKYFSIEEYMTKVDEYYNLIEIKTNITKRRVYIATDDFQVITEAKKKYPHYDIFYNENIPKIPKTNPIHSNDNILDVILDIHILFHSNFIVCTLSSNLCRLAYALMQISYVDASTKCVSLNFLYVYTQQNHNKCRVILNHKAQTTDEIDLVIGDIVDIIQYNLNGFSLGTNLRTKKKEQLHSILVIVTSRYAWQPIE
;
A
#
# COMPACT_ATOMS: atom_id res chain seq x y z
N MET A 1 -4.10 12.13 19.16
CA MET A 1 -4.20 12.91 17.90
C MET A 1 -4.02 11.94 16.74
N TYR A 2 -4.92 11.96 15.75
CA TYR A 2 -4.90 10.98 14.65
C TYR A 2 -4.18 11.53 13.42
N PHE A 3 -3.29 10.71 12.87
CA PHE A 3 -2.43 11.07 11.76
C PHE A 3 -2.47 10.01 10.67
N CYS A 4 -3.00 10.39 9.51
CA CYS A 4 -2.84 9.65 8.27
C CYS A 4 -1.60 10.17 7.52
N ARG A 5 -0.81 9.25 6.96
CA ARG A 5 0.37 9.59 6.14
C ARG A 5 0.21 8.97 4.77
N VAL A 6 0.63 9.70 3.75
CA VAL A 6 0.58 9.27 2.36
C VAL A 6 2.00 9.20 1.84
N HIS A 7 2.32 8.12 1.12
CA HIS A 7 3.55 8.05 0.35
C HIS A 7 3.24 7.85 -1.14
N VAL A 8 3.59 8.86 -1.93
CA VAL A 8 3.42 8.89 -3.38
C VAL A 8 4.79 8.78 -4.03
N ARG A 9 5.03 7.72 -4.82
CA ARG A 9 6.28 7.53 -5.57
C ARG A 9 5.99 7.64 -7.05
N ARG A 10 6.59 8.63 -7.73
CA ARG A 10 6.44 8.89 -9.16
C ARG A 10 7.78 8.69 -9.88
N THR A 11 8.41 9.78 -10.34
CA THR A 11 9.67 9.87 -11.10
C THR A 11 10.10 8.58 -11.86
N ASP A 12 11.27 8.02 -11.58
CA ASP A 12 11.82 6.82 -12.24
C ASP A 12 10.94 5.57 -12.09
N LYS A 13 10.15 5.50 -11.00
CA LYS A 13 9.28 4.35 -10.71
C LYS A 13 8.18 4.20 -11.75
N LEU A 14 7.64 5.29 -12.26
CA LEU A 14 6.63 5.27 -13.33
C LEU A 14 7.19 4.82 -14.67
N ILE A 15 8.49 5.01 -14.89
CA ILE A 15 9.14 4.65 -16.15
C ILE A 15 9.33 3.14 -16.25
N ARG A 16 9.56 2.45 -15.12
CA ARG A 16 10.06 1.07 -15.14
C ARG A 16 9.27 0.07 -14.30
N GLU A 17 8.55 0.51 -13.26
CA GLU A 17 8.20 -0.39 -12.15
C GLU A 17 6.76 -0.30 -11.66
N ALA A 18 6.06 0.81 -11.86
CA ALA A 18 4.73 1.00 -11.28
C ALA A 18 3.76 1.78 -12.16
N LYS A 19 2.48 1.45 -12.00
CA LYS A 19 1.36 2.22 -12.54
C LYS A 19 1.29 3.60 -11.86
N TYR A 20 0.93 4.61 -12.63
CA TYR A 20 0.56 5.93 -12.10
C TYR A 20 -0.75 5.84 -11.31
N PHE A 21 -0.74 6.42 -10.11
CA PHE A 21 -1.94 6.64 -9.31
C PHE A 21 -2.09 8.14 -9.07
N SER A 22 -3.29 8.67 -9.29
CA SER A 22 -3.59 10.08 -9.08
C SER A 22 -3.65 10.39 -7.58
N ILE A 23 -3.46 11.66 -7.19
CA ILE A 23 -3.53 12.02 -5.77
C ILE A 23 -4.90 11.73 -5.16
N GLU A 24 -5.96 11.80 -5.97
CA GLU A 24 -7.33 11.50 -5.55
C GLU A 24 -7.51 10.05 -5.14
N GLU A 25 -6.82 9.11 -5.79
CA GLU A 25 -6.88 7.69 -5.40
C GLU A 25 -6.30 7.49 -3.99
N TYR A 26 -5.21 8.19 -3.65
CA TYR A 26 -4.67 8.18 -2.29
C TYR A 26 -5.63 8.88 -1.32
N MET A 27 -6.07 10.09 -1.66
CA MET A 27 -6.88 10.92 -0.76
C MET A 27 -8.27 10.34 -0.51
N THR A 28 -8.84 9.57 -1.44
CA THR A 28 -10.05 8.79 -1.20
C THR A 28 -9.88 7.83 -0.03
N LYS A 29 -8.72 7.16 0.08
CA LYS A 29 -8.40 6.28 1.22
C LYS A 29 -8.12 7.04 2.50
N VAL A 30 -7.56 8.25 2.40
CA VAL A 30 -7.41 9.16 3.54
C VAL A 30 -8.77 9.60 4.07
N ASP A 31 -9.71 9.95 3.18
CA ASP A 31 -11.09 10.32 3.55
C ASP A 31 -11.82 9.14 4.19
N GLU A 32 -11.75 7.94 3.62
CA GLU A 32 -12.32 6.72 4.22
C GLU A 32 -11.80 6.52 5.66
N TYR A 33 -10.49 6.66 5.86
CA TYR A 33 -9.88 6.56 7.20
C TYR A 33 -10.42 7.62 8.16
N TYR A 34 -10.42 8.89 7.76
CA TYR A 34 -10.88 9.98 8.64
C TYR A 34 -12.37 9.88 8.96
N ASN A 35 -13.20 9.52 7.98
CA ASN A 35 -14.63 9.27 8.19
C ASN A 35 -14.86 8.21 9.28
N LEU A 36 -14.06 7.13 9.29
CA LEU A 36 -14.16 6.07 10.31
C LEU A 36 -13.74 6.51 11.71
N ILE A 37 -12.71 7.35 11.81
CA ILE A 37 -12.22 7.86 13.11
C ILE A 37 -13.17 8.93 13.67
N GLU A 38 -13.77 9.75 12.82
CA GLU A 38 -14.70 10.81 13.22
C GLU A 38 -15.99 10.28 13.85
N ILE A 39 -16.38 9.04 13.52
CA ILE A 39 -17.48 8.34 14.21
C ILE A 39 -17.17 8.11 15.69
N LYS A 40 -15.90 7.90 16.04
CA LYS A 40 -15.47 7.51 17.39
C LYS A 40 -14.92 8.68 18.20
N THR A 41 -14.46 9.72 17.52
CA THR A 41 -13.70 10.81 18.12
C THR A 41 -13.90 12.10 17.36
N ASN A 42 -14.03 13.21 18.07
CA ASN A 42 -14.12 14.52 17.42
C ASN A 42 -12.75 14.93 16.85
N ILE A 43 -12.67 15.09 15.52
CA ILE A 43 -11.48 15.61 14.84
C ILE A 43 -11.75 17.06 14.46
N THR A 44 -11.01 17.98 15.06
CA THR A 44 -11.15 19.42 14.77
C THR A 44 -10.58 19.79 13.40
N LYS A 45 -9.60 19.03 12.90
CA LYS A 45 -8.98 19.26 11.60
C LYS A 45 -8.28 18.01 11.07
N ARG A 46 -8.58 17.63 9.82
CA ARG A 46 -7.91 16.51 9.14
C ARG A 46 -6.51 16.94 8.69
N ARG A 47 -5.50 16.14 9.04
CA ARG A 47 -4.09 16.45 8.75
C ARG A 47 -3.44 15.31 7.98
N VAL A 48 -2.74 15.62 6.91
CA VAL A 48 -2.04 14.61 6.12
C VAL A 48 -0.59 15.04 5.93
N TYR A 49 0.33 14.10 6.10
CA TYR A 49 1.70 14.30 5.62
C TYR A 49 1.85 13.52 4.32
N ILE A 50 2.45 14.14 3.32
CA ILE A 50 2.69 13.53 2.01
C ILE A 50 4.19 13.44 1.81
N ALA A 51 4.73 12.21 1.89
CA ALA A 51 6.07 11.88 1.42
C ALA A 51 6.01 11.65 -0.09
N THR A 52 6.80 12.42 -0.86
CA THR A 52 6.80 12.32 -2.32
C THR A 52 8.14 12.75 -2.91
N ASP A 53 8.51 12.11 -4.02
CA ASP A 53 9.64 12.48 -4.87
C ASP A 53 9.25 13.48 -5.99
N ASP A 54 7.97 13.85 -6.06
CA ASP A 54 7.42 14.79 -7.04
C ASP A 54 6.66 15.94 -6.34
N PHE A 55 7.21 17.15 -6.42
CA PHE A 55 6.61 18.36 -5.84
C PHE A 55 5.26 18.74 -6.46
N GLN A 56 4.97 18.31 -7.69
CA GLN A 56 3.67 18.57 -8.31
C GLN A 56 2.53 17.90 -7.53
N VAL A 57 2.79 16.76 -6.88
CA VAL A 57 1.83 16.09 -5.98
C VAL A 57 1.39 17.03 -4.86
N ILE A 58 2.32 17.76 -4.24
CA ILE A 58 2.03 18.69 -3.14
C ILE A 58 1.19 19.86 -3.63
N THR A 59 1.56 20.42 -4.79
CA THR A 59 0.84 21.55 -5.40
C THR A 59 -0.59 21.14 -5.74
N GLU A 60 -0.77 19.97 -6.33
CA GLU A 60 -2.06 19.40 -6.68
C GLU A 60 -2.91 19.11 -5.44
N ALA A 61 -2.31 18.48 -4.42
CA ALA A 61 -2.98 18.15 -3.17
C ALA A 61 -3.49 19.41 -2.45
N LYS A 62 -2.65 20.45 -2.32
CA LYS A 62 -3.05 21.74 -1.72
C LYS A 62 -4.19 22.42 -2.48
N LYS A 63 -4.19 22.31 -3.81
CA LYS A 63 -5.26 22.89 -4.65
C LYS A 63 -6.58 22.13 -4.53
N LYS A 64 -6.54 20.80 -4.58
CA LYS A 64 -7.75 19.95 -4.59
C LYS A 64 -8.33 19.70 -3.19
N TYR A 65 -7.50 19.73 -2.16
CA TYR A 65 -7.87 19.41 -0.78
C TYR A 65 -7.58 20.58 0.18
N PRO A 66 -8.11 21.80 -0.04
CA PRO A 66 -7.82 22.96 0.78
C PRO A 66 -8.35 22.85 2.23
N HIS A 67 -9.25 21.89 2.48
CA HIS A 67 -9.80 21.59 3.81
C HIS A 67 -8.88 20.71 4.67
N TYR A 68 -7.84 20.11 4.08
CA TYR A 68 -6.81 19.37 4.80
C TYR A 68 -5.64 20.28 5.20
N ASP A 69 -5.07 20.06 6.39
CA ASP A 69 -3.72 20.53 6.69
C ASP A 69 -2.70 19.58 6.09
N ILE A 70 -2.04 20.03 5.03
CA ILE A 70 -1.06 19.24 4.29
C ILE A 70 0.36 19.61 4.72
N PHE A 71 1.05 18.63 5.30
CA PHE A 71 2.46 18.67 5.67
C PHE A 71 3.28 17.86 4.64
N TYR A 72 4.53 18.24 4.44
CA TYR A 72 5.49 17.57 3.55
C TYR A 72 6.89 18.05 3.89
N ASN A 73 7.91 17.34 3.42
CA ASN A 73 9.29 17.83 3.53
C ASN A 73 9.52 18.98 2.53
N GLU A 74 9.89 20.16 3.00
CA GLU A 74 10.12 21.33 2.14
C GLU A 74 11.36 21.19 1.24
N ASN A 75 12.26 20.25 1.56
CA ASN A 75 13.47 19.98 0.79
C ASN A 75 13.22 19.17 -0.51
N ILE A 76 11.97 18.76 -0.78
CA ILE A 76 11.62 17.99 -1.98
C ILE A 76 12.01 18.80 -3.24
N PRO A 77 12.70 18.17 -4.22
CA PRO A 77 13.06 18.84 -5.46
C PRO A 77 11.84 19.37 -6.20
N LYS A 78 11.83 20.67 -6.52
CA LYS A 78 10.76 21.31 -7.31
C LYS A 78 10.73 20.86 -8.77
N ILE A 79 11.83 20.31 -9.26
CA ILE A 79 11.99 19.79 -10.62
C ILE A 79 12.31 18.30 -10.52
N PRO A 80 11.58 17.42 -11.24
CA PRO A 80 11.86 15.99 -11.28
C PRO A 80 13.28 15.74 -11.79
N LYS A 81 14.05 14.92 -11.06
CA LYS A 81 15.41 14.57 -11.47
C LYS A 81 15.36 13.55 -12.60
N THR A 82 16.00 13.87 -13.72
CA THR A 82 16.12 12.97 -14.89
C THR A 82 17.16 11.88 -14.71
N ASN A 83 18.15 12.09 -13.82
CA ASN A 83 19.19 11.11 -13.48
C ASN A 83 19.18 10.81 -11.97
N PRO A 84 18.79 9.59 -11.55
CA PRO A 84 18.65 9.23 -10.14
C PRO A 84 19.98 8.93 -9.41
N ILE A 85 21.13 8.95 -10.10
CA ILE A 85 22.32 8.24 -9.62
C ILE A 85 23.27 9.10 -8.76
N HIS A 86 23.26 10.43 -8.80
CA HIS A 86 24.33 11.21 -8.09
C HIS A 86 23.94 12.56 -7.50
N SER A 87 22.66 12.88 -7.37
CA SER A 87 22.32 14.04 -6.55
C SER A 87 22.34 13.62 -5.08
N ASN A 88 22.95 14.41 -4.21
CA ASN A 88 22.80 14.36 -2.76
C ASN A 88 21.32 14.55 -2.36
N ASP A 89 20.43 13.62 -2.71
CA ASP A 89 19.19 13.42 -1.96
C ASP A 89 19.67 13.14 -0.55
N ASN A 90 19.43 14.10 0.33
CA ASN A 90 19.93 14.02 1.69
C ASN A 90 19.35 12.74 2.25
N ILE A 91 20.18 11.73 2.53
CA ILE A 91 19.74 10.48 3.12
C ILE A 91 18.90 10.76 4.38
N LEU A 92 19.18 11.89 5.06
CA LEU A 92 18.40 12.41 6.16
C LEU A 92 16.94 12.77 5.78
N ASP A 93 16.68 13.34 4.60
CA ASP A 93 15.32 13.64 4.13
C ASP A 93 14.52 12.35 3.90
N VAL A 94 15.14 11.33 3.30
CA VAL A 94 14.51 10.02 3.11
C VAL A 94 14.26 9.31 4.45
N ILE A 95 15.24 9.36 5.36
CA ILE A 95 15.10 8.81 6.72
C ILE A 95 13.98 9.55 7.47
N LEU A 96 13.90 10.88 7.33
CA LEU A 96 12.85 11.70 7.94
C LEU A 96 11.47 11.31 7.40
N ASP A 97 11.32 11.15 6.09
CA ASP A 97 10.08 10.68 5.48
C ASP A 97 9.67 9.31 6.03
N ILE A 98 10.60 8.35 6.07
CA ILE A 98 10.34 7.01 6.65
C ILE A 98 9.91 7.14 8.11
N HIS A 99 10.61 7.96 8.89
CA HIS A 99 10.33 8.18 10.31
C HIS A 99 8.93 8.73 10.53
N ILE A 100 8.53 9.74 9.77
CA ILE A 100 7.20 10.34 9.83
C ILE A 100 6.13 9.35 9.34
N LEU A 101 6.42 8.55 8.32
CA LEU A 101 5.51 7.53 7.79
C LEU A 101 5.22 6.42 8.81
N PHE A 102 6.25 5.85 9.44
CA PHE A 102 6.03 4.73 10.37
C PHE A 102 5.45 5.20 11.72
N HIS A 103 5.74 6.42 12.16
CA HIS A 103 5.07 7.06 13.30
C HIS A 103 3.72 7.68 12.90
N SER A 104 2.82 6.82 12.42
CA SER A 104 1.47 7.22 12.03
C SER A 104 0.42 6.27 12.55
N ASN A 105 -0.84 6.70 12.51
CA ASN A 105 -1.97 5.82 12.85
C ASN A 105 -2.45 5.02 11.65
N PHE A 106 -2.17 5.51 10.44
CA PHE A 106 -2.56 4.91 9.18
C PHE A 106 -1.65 5.37 8.03
N ILE A 107 -1.26 4.44 7.17
CA ILE A 107 -0.45 4.68 5.97
C ILE A 107 -1.28 4.39 4.71
N VAL A 108 -1.27 5.33 3.76
CA VAL A 108 -1.79 5.12 2.40
C VAL A 108 -0.63 5.20 1.43
N CYS A 109 -0.40 4.16 0.63
CA CYS A 109 0.73 4.16 -0.29
C CYS A 109 0.58 3.17 -1.46
N THR A 110 1.68 2.95 -2.18
CA THR A 110 1.87 1.80 -3.08
C THR A 110 2.94 0.88 -2.51
N LEU A 111 2.60 -0.38 -2.22
CA LEU A 111 3.55 -1.37 -1.69
C LEU A 111 4.54 -1.91 -2.75
N SER A 112 4.42 -1.49 -4.01
CA SER A 112 5.53 -1.60 -4.97
C SER A 112 6.75 -0.77 -4.57
N SER A 113 6.59 0.26 -3.73
CA SER A 113 7.71 1.03 -3.20
C SER A 113 8.35 0.34 -2.00
N ASN A 114 9.67 0.13 -2.08
CA ASN A 114 10.47 -0.37 -0.97
C ASN A 114 10.37 0.54 0.26
N LEU A 115 10.32 1.87 0.05
CA LEU A 115 10.23 2.85 1.12
C LEU A 115 8.94 2.68 1.92
N CYS A 116 7.79 2.51 1.24
CA CYS A 116 6.54 2.26 1.96
C CYS A 116 6.54 0.89 2.66
N ARG A 117 7.07 -0.16 2.03
CA ARG A 117 7.19 -1.47 2.67
C ARG A 117 8.03 -1.42 3.95
N LEU A 118 9.12 -0.66 3.92
CA LEU A 118 9.99 -0.44 5.08
C LEU A 118 9.26 0.34 6.18
N ALA A 119 8.60 1.45 5.85
CA ALA A 119 7.83 2.22 6.82
C ALA A 119 6.70 1.38 7.45
N TYR A 120 6.01 0.56 6.65
CA TYR A 120 4.98 -0.35 7.14
C TYR A 120 5.53 -1.46 8.03
N ALA A 121 6.70 -2.02 7.71
CA ALA A 121 7.38 -3.01 8.55
C ALA A 121 7.81 -2.40 9.90
N LEU A 122 8.38 -1.20 9.89
CA LEU A 122 8.73 -0.45 11.10
C LEU A 122 7.50 -0.02 11.91
N MET A 123 6.35 0.18 11.28
CA MET A 123 5.13 0.46 12.02
C MET A 123 4.71 -0.74 12.90
N GLN A 124 5.02 -1.99 12.51
CA GLN A 124 4.67 -3.18 13.28
C GLN A 124 5.33 -3.21 14.66
N ILE A 125 6.50 -2.58 14.85
CA ILE A 125 7.16 -2.51 16.16
C ILE A 125 6.57 -1.42 17.07
N SER A 126 5.74 -0.53 16.52
CA SER A 126 5.14 0.60 17.27
C SER A 126 3.76 0.28 17.84
N TYR A 127 3.18 -0.88 17.50
CA TYR A 127 1.85 -1.29 17.93
C TYR A 127 1.84 -2.78 18.29
N VAL A 128 0.85 -3.19 19.08
CA VAL A 128 0.59 -4.63 19.32
C VAL A 128 0.21 -5.35 18.02
N ASP A 129 -0.63 -4.70 17.21
CA ASP A 129 -1.00 -5.16 15.88
C ASP A 129 -1.22 -3.95 14.96
N ALA A 130 -0.36 -3.80 13.94
CA ALA A 130 -0.48 -2.77 12.92
C ALA A 130 -0.83 -3.35 11.53
N SER A 131 -1.24 -4.62 11.47
CA SER A 131 -1.47 -5.36 10.22
C SER A 131 -2.57 -4.76 9.34
N THR A 132 -3.50 -4.02 9.93
CA THR A 132 -4.60 -3.34 9.23
C THR A 132 -4.43 -1.83 9.13
N LYS A 133 -3.27 -1.29 9.54
CA LYS A 133 -3.00 0.16 9.58
C LYS A 133 -2.35 0.69 8.29
N CYS A 134 -2.39 -0.07 7.22
CA CYS A 134 -1.88 0.35 5.91
C CYS A 134 -2.82 -0.09 4.80
N VAL A 135 -3.01 0.78 3.82
CA VAL A 135 -3.70 0.46 2.58
C VAL A 135 -2.79 0.76 1.40
N SER A 136 -2.70 -0.21 0.50
CA SER A 136 -1.90 -0.15 -0.72
C SER A 136 -2.82 0.00 -1.93
N LEU A 137 -2.47 0.89 -2.85
CA LEU A 137 -3.22 1.08 -4.10
C LEU A 137 -2.94 0.02 -5.17
N ASN A 138 -1.92 -0.84 -5.01
CA ASN A 138 -1.53 -1.82 -6.02
C ASN A 138 -1.34 -3.24 -5.49
N PHE A 139 -0.24 -3.49 -4.79
CA PHE A 139 0.17 -4.82 -4.36
C PHE A 139 -0.19 -5.08 -2.91
N LEU A 140 -0.35 -6.35 -2.59
CA LEU A 140 -0.29 -6.83 -1.22
C LEU A 140 1.13 -6.66 -0.67
N TYR A 141 1.27 -6.75 0.65
CA TYR A 141 2.60 -6.74 1.26
C TYR A 141 3.41 -7.96 0.81
N VAL A 142 4.62 -7.70 0.32
CA VAL A 142 5.57 -8.71 -0.15
C VAL A 142 6.98 -8.32 0.28
N TYR A 143 7.88 -9.29 0.46
CA TYR A 143 9.32 -9.04 0.53
C TYR A 143 10.03 -9.70 -0.65
N THR A 144 11.19 -9.18 -1.02
CA THR A 144 11.93 -9.66 -2.21
C THR A 144 12.38 -11.10 -2.02
N GLN A 145 12.24 -11.93 -3.06
CA GLN A 145 12.56 -13.37 -3.04
C GLN A 145 11.71 -14.19 -2.04
N GLN A 146 10.57 -13.66 -1.60
CA GLN A 146 9.64 -14.46 -0.81
C GLN A 146 9.09 -15.64 -1.60
N ASN A 147 8.69 -16.67 -0.86
CA ASN A 147 7.81 -17.68 -1.42
C ASN A 147 6.44 -17.06 -1.77
N HIS A 148 5.83 -17.56 -2.83
CA HIS A 148 4.52 -17.14 -3.32
C HIS A 148 3.45 -17.12 -2.21
N ASN A 149 2.64 -16.05 -2.16
CA ASN A 149 1.59 -15.84 -1.15
C ASN A 149 0.39 -16.75 -1.46
N LYS A 150 0.49 -17.99 -0.99
CA LYS A 150 -0.53 -19.02 -1.19
C LYS A 150 -1.70 -18.79 -0.23
N CYS A 151 -2.90 -18.79 -0.79
CA CYS A 151 -4.14 -18.79 -0.06
C CYS A 151 -4.90 -20.09 -0.34
N ARG A 152 -5.72 -20.52 0.62
CA ARG A 152 -6.58 -21.70 0.48
C ARG A 152 -8.02 -21.24 0.25
N VAL A 153 -8.68 -21.86 -0.73
CA VAL A 153 -10.10 -21.63 -1.00
C VAL A 153 -10.95 -22.23 0.12
N ILE A 154 -11.88 -21.44 0.64
CA ILE A 154 -12.83 -21.82 1.69
C ILE A 154 -14.28 -21.89 1.21
N LEU A 155 -14.58 -21.35 0.02
CA LEU A 155 -15.91 -21.35 -0.58
C LEU A 155 -15.81 -21.66 -2.07
N ASN A 156 -16.73 -22.50 -2.57
CA ASN A 156 -16.81 -22.82 -4.00
C ASN A 156 -17.24 -21.59 -4.80
N HIS A 157 -16.69 -21.44 -6.00
CA HIS A 157 -17.10 -20.41 -6.95
C HIS A 157 -17.08 -20.96 -8.36
N LYS A 158 -18.12 -20.65 -9.13
CA LYS A 158 -18.14 -20.89 -10.57
C LYS A 158 -17.95 -19.55 -11.27
N ALA A 159 -16.97 -19.49 -12.16
CA ALA A 159 -16.67 -18.29 -12.93
C ALA A 159 -17.92 -17.82 -13.67
N GLN A 160 -18.34 -16.57 -13.44
CA GLN A 160 -19.48 -15.97 -14.15
C GLN A 160 -19.05 -15.39 -15.49
N THR A 161 -17.78 -15.00 -15.59
CA THR A 161 -17.16 -14.40 -16.77
C THR A 161 -15.89 -15.15 -17.17
N THR A 162 -15.37 -14.87 -18.37
CA THR A 162 -14.07 -15.42 -18.81
C THR A 162 -12.93 -15.00 -17.91
N ASP A 163 -13.09 -13.84 -17.27
CA ASP A 163 -12.09 -13.12 -16.48
C ASP A 163 -12.10 -13.55 -15.00
N GLU A 164 -12.80 -14.65 -14.69
CA GLU A 164 -12.87 -15.26 -13.36
C GLU A 164 -12.33 -16.68 -13.34
N ILE A 165 -11.88 -17.13 -12.18
CA ILE A 165 -11.39 -18.50 -11.96
C ILE A 165 -12.44 -19.34 -11.24
N ASP A 166 -12.66 -20.58 -11.70
CA ASP A 166 -13.39 -21.58 -10.93
C ASP A 166 -12.60 -22.01 -9.69
N LEU A 167 -13.26 -21.98 -8.53
CA LEU A 167 -12.68 -22.33 -7.24
C LEU A 167 -13.44 -23.48 -6.60
N VAL A 168 -12.69 -24.46 -6.10
CA VAL A 168 -13.22 -25.55 -5.27
C VAL A 168 -12.58 -25.46 -3.90
N ILE A 169 -13.36 -25.71 -2.85
CA ILE A 169 -12.86 -25.74 -1.46
C ILE A 169 -11.62 -26.63 -1.36
N GLY A 170 -10.57 -26.10 -0.73
CA GLY A 170 -9.28 -26.77 -0.60
C GLY A 170 -8.27 -26.45 -1.70
N ASP A 171 -8.69 -25.86 -2.82
CA ASP A 171 -7.77 -25.37 -3.85
C ASP A 171 -6.76 -24.37 -3.26
N ILE A 172 -5.55 -24.38 -3.82
CA ILE A 172 -4.51 -23.42 -3.46
C ILE A 172 -4.40 -22.39 -4.58
N VAL A 173 -4.54 -21.11 -4.20
CA VAL A 173 -4.45 -19.97 -5.11
C VAL A 173 -3.24 -19.14 -4.73
N ASP A 174 -2.44 -18.78 -5.72
CA ASP A 174 -1.36 -17.82 -5.56
C ASP A 174 -1.85 -16.41 -5.90
N ILE A 175 -1.91 -15.52 -4.89
CA ILE A 175 -2.45 -14.17 -5.07
C ILE A 175 -1.32 -13.19 -5.38
N ILE A 176 -1.49 -12.46 -6.47
CA ILE A 176 -0.49 -11.53 -7.00
C ILE A 176 -0.88 -10.08 -6.68
N GLN A 177 -2.15 -9.73 -6.83
CA GLN A 177 -2.63 -8.35 -6.72
C GLN A 177 -4.01 -8.28 -6.08
N TYR A 178 -4.25 -7.22 -5.30
CA TYR A 178 -5.58 -6.88 -4.79
C TYR A 178 -6.13 -5.67 -5.55
N ASN A 179 -7.32 -5.78 -6.13
CA ASN A 179 -7.87 -4.75 -7.02
C ASN A 179 -8.74 -3.71 -6.29
N LEU A 180 -8.83 -3.77 -4.96
CA LEU A 180 -9.61 -2.83 -4.12
C LEU A 180 -11.12 -2.76 -4.42
N ASN A 181 -11.64 -3.70 -5.21
CA ASN A 181 -13.05 -3.80 -5.64
C ASN A 181 -13.69 -5.13 -5.18
N GLY A 182 -13.11 -5.80 -4.19
CA GLY A 182 -13.54 -7.12 -3.73
C GLY A 182 -12.96 -8.29 -4.53
N PHE A 183 -12.22 -8.02 -5.62
CA PHE A 183 -11.51 -9.03 -6.39
C PHE A 183 -9.99 -8.97 -6.19
N SER A 184 -9.35 -10.10 -6.41
CA SER A 184 -7.90 -10.26 -6.49
C SER A 184 -7.53 -10.93 -7.81
N LEU A 185 -6.35 -10.61 -8.32
CA LEU A 185 -5.74 -11.37 -9.40
C LEU A 185 -4.88 -12.47 -8.79
N GLY A 186 -5.11 -13.71 -9.23
CA GLY A 186 -4.33 -14.85 -8.75
C GLY A 186 -4.28 -15.98 -9.75
N THR A 187 -3.59 -17.05 -9.38
CA THR A 187 -3.50 -18.28 -10.18
C THR A 187 -3.98 -19.45 -9.35
N ASN A 188 -5.02 -20.17 -9.80
CA ASN A 188 -5.41 -21.43 -9.17
C ASN A 188 -4.40 -22.52 -9.57
N LEU A 189 -3.71 -23.10 -8.59
CA LEU A 189 -2.63 -24.05 -8.84
C LEU A 189 -3.12 -25.39 -9.39
N ARG A 190 -4.40 -25.73 -9.20
CA ARG A 190 -5.05 -26.93 -9.76
C ARG A 190 -5.35 -26.76 -11.25
N THR A 191 -6.00 -25.67 -11.63
CA THR A 191 -6.43 -25.43 -13.03
C THR A 191 -5.37 -24.73 -13.88
N LYS A 192 -4.36 -24.14 -13.24
CA LYS A 192 -3.36 -23.23 -13.85
C LYS A 192 -3.95 -21.97 -14.49
N LYS A 193 -5.25 -21.71 -14.30
CA LYS A 193 -5.91 -20.49 -14.80
C LYS A 193 -5.50 -19.31 -13.93
N LYS A 194 -5.07 -18.22 -14.58
CA LYS A 194 -4.71 -16.94 -13.96
C LYS A 194 -5.69 -15.89 -14.40
N GLU A 195 -6.62 -15.56 -13.52
CA GLU A 195 -7.68 -14.57 -13.73
C GLU A 195 -8.13 -14.01 -12.37
N GLN A 196 -9.23 -13.25 -12.33
CA GLN A 196 -9.74 -12.68 -11.09
C GLN A 196 -10.46 -13.73 -10.23
N LEU A 197 -10.45 -13.49 -8.92
CA LEU A 197 -11.24 -14.21 -7.93
C LEU A 197 -11.78 -13.25 -6.88
N HIS A 198 -12.92 -13.57 -6.28
CA HIS A 198 -13.39 -12.83 -5.11
C HIS A 198 -12.46 -13.06 -3.92
N SER A 199 -11.96 -11.97 -3.33
CA SER A 199 -10.96 -12.02 -2.25
C SER A 199 -11.48 -12.67 -0.97
N ILE A 200 -12.80 -12.63 -0.74
CA ILE A 200 -13.42 -13.22 0.45
C ILE A 200 -13.45 -14.75 0.43
N LEU A 201 -13.24 -15.37 -0.73
CA LEU A 201 -13.35 -16.83 -0.90
C LEU A 201 -12.10 -17.59 -0.47
N VAL A 202 -11.07 -16.87 -0.02
CA VAL A 202 -9.74 -17.43 0.25
C VAL A 202 -9.22 -16.94 1.60
N ILE A 203 -8.42 -17.80 2.26
CA ILE A 203 -7.70 -17.46 3.50
C ILE A 203 -6.20 -17.62 3.31
N VAL A 204 -5.41 -16.77 3.97
CA VAL A 204 -3.94 -16.84 3.92
C VAL A 204 -3.47 -18.15 4.55
N THR A 205 -2.52 -18.82 3.90
CA THR A 205 -1.86 -20.00 4.50
C THR A 205 -0.58 -19.58 5.22
N SER A 206 -0.55 -19.73 6.54
CA SER A 206 0.66 -19.54 7.33
C SER A 206 1.66 -20.65 7.03
N ARG A 207 2.95 -20.27 6.95
CA ARG A 207 4.06 -21.20 6.76
C ARG A 207 5.00 -21.11 7.95
N TYR A 208 5.56 -22.24 8.31
CA TYR A 208 6.45 -22.38 9.45
C TYR A 208 7.76 -23.00 8.97
N ALA A 209 8.87 -22.50 9.50
CA ALA A 209 10.19 -23.07 9.30
C ALA A 209 10.84 -23.18 10.68
N TRP A 210 11.58 -24.26 10.91
CA TRP A 210 12.36 -24.41 12.12
C TRP A 210 13.49 -23.41 12.14
N GLN A 211 13.57 -22.63 13.22
CA GLN A 211 14.73 -21.80 13.52
C GLN A 211 15.38 -22.32 14.80
N PRO A 212 16.71 -22.44 14.86
CA PRO A 212 17.40 -22.79 16.08
C PRO A 212 17.12 -21.72 17.14
N ILE A 213 16.84 -22.16 18.36
CA ILE A 213 16.78 -21.29 19.53
C ILE A 213 18.23 -21.21 20.03
N GLU A 214 18.85 -20.05 19.88
CA GLU A 214 20.15 -19.73 20.52
C GLU A 214 19.98 -19.52 22.03
#